data_AF-A0A2V7H338-F1
#
_entry.id   AF-A0A2V7H338-F1
#
_cell.length_a   1.000
_cell.length_b   1.000
_cell.length_c   1.000
_cell.angle_alpha   90.00
_cell.angle_beta   90.00
_cell.angle_gamma   90.00
#
_symmetry.space_group_name_H-M   'P 1'
#
loop_
_entity.id
_entity.type
_entity.pdbx_description
1 polymer ?
#
loop_
_entity_poly.entity_id
_entity_poly.type
_entity_poly.pdbx_seq_one_letter_code
_entity_poly.pdbx_strand_id
1 'polypeptide(L)'
;MRAAAAVLLSPGTKGDRHGPTSFANYRTVHDSRMQNFVDKGFVISHTLEFGRPTHGHISLTGEVRCLGPITIHVDKKLKVLKGRGPTATVRTVEYRYHAQADGRGPLFRYCSPHGLGHLPCHHVHRYDVFDTWAELLPVEEIWNGNAVPTLSDVIEEAQAIYYRYDF
;
A
#
# COMPACT_ATOMS: atom_id res chain seq x y z
N MET A 1 -13.41 27.82 1.27
CA MET A 1 -13.84 26.55 1.87
C MET A 1 -13.57 25.44 0.85
N ARG A 2 -12.50 24.65 1.02
CA ARG A 2 -12.18 23.52 0.13
C ARG A 2 -12.60 22.24 0.82
N ALA A 3 -13.55 21.52 0.21
CA ALA A 3 -14.03 20.25 0.69
C ALA A 3 -12.90 19.21 0.62
N ALA A 4 -12.61 18.58 1.75
CA ALA A 4 -11.77 17.38 1.80
C ALA A 4 -12.41 16.31 0.90
N ALA A 5 -11.68 15.87 -0.12
CA ALA A 5 -12.11 14.78 -0.97
C ALA A 5 -12.06 13.49 -0.14
N ALA A 6 -13.20 13.07 0.40
CA ALA A 6 -13.36 11.73 0.94
C ALA A 6 -13.22 10.74 -0.23
N VAL A 7 -12.06 10.11 -0.34
CA VAL A 7 -11.86 8.95 -1.21
C VAL A 7 -12.77 7.85 -0.67
N LEU A 8 -13.82 7.52 -1.42
CA LEU A 8 -14.71 6.41 -1.14
C LEU A 8 -13.94 5.10 -1.34
N LEU A 9 -13.34 4.59 -0.27
CA LEU A 9 -12.82 3.23 -0.22
C LEU A 9 -13.99 2.25 -0.41
N SER A 10 -13.88 1.39 -1.42
CA SER A 10 -14.85 0.33 -1.70
C SER A 10 -15.06 -0.56 -0.46
N PRO A 11 -16.30 -0.97 -0.13
CA PRO A 11 -16.57 -1.80 1.04
C PRO A 11 -16.12 -3.25 0.78
N GLY A 12 -14.93 -3.59 1.22
CA GLY A 12 -14.33 -4.92 1.08
C GLY A 12 -14.40 -5.78 2.35
N THR A 13 -15.38 -6.69 2.39
CA THR A 13 -15.45 -7.96 3.16
C THR A 13 -15.43 -7.90 4.69
N LYS A 14 -16.46 -8.48 5.33
CA LYS A 14 -16.52 -8.76 6.78
C LYS A 14 -15.34 -9.65 7.21
N GLY A 15 -14.25 -9.06 7.68
CA GLY A 15 -13.07 -9.77 8.21
C GLY A 15 -11.85 -8.85 8.30
N ASP A 16 -10.90 -9.18 9.20
CA ASP A 16 -9.60 -8.49 9.29
C ASP A 16 -8.87 -8.60 7.94
N ARG A 17 -8.79 -7.50 7.18
CA ARG A 17 -8.18 -7.43 5.85
C ARG A 17 -6.69 -7.77 5.86
N HIS A 18 -6.06 -7.69 7.02
CA HIS A 18 -4.66 -8.05 7.28
C HIS A 18 -4.56 -9.23 8.24
N GLY A 19 -5.62 -10.03 8.35
CA GLY A 19 -5.69 -11.20 9.21
C GLY A 19 -4.75 -12.32 8.76
N PRO A 20 -4.50 -13.30 9.65
CA PRO A 20 -3.65 -14.45 9.33
C PRO A 20 -4.16 -15.26 8.12
N THR A 21 -3.23 -15.67 7.25
CA THR A 21 -3.52 -16.57 6.12
C THR A 21 -2.31 -17.45 5.81
N SER A 22 -2.42 -18.47 4.95
CA SER A 22 -1.25 -19.22 4.50
C SER A 22 -0.40 -18.39 3.54
N PHE A 23 0.92 -18.58 3.54
CA PHE A 23 1.81 -17.84 2.66
C PHE A 23 1.51 -18.12 1.17
N ALA A 24 1.16 -19.37 0.84
CA ALA A 24 0.69 -19.73 -0.49
C ALA A 24 -0.55 -18.91 -0.89
N ASN A 25 -1.57 -18.86 -0.04
CA ASN A 25 -2.79 -18.09 -0.33
C ASN A 25 -2.50 -16.58 -0.42
N TYR A 26 -1.66 -16.05 0.48
CA TYR A 26 -1.23 -14.66 0.42
C TYR A 26 -0.61 -14.32 -0.94
N ARG A 27 0.32 -15.16 -1.42
CA ARG A 27 0.95 -14.99 -2.73
C ARG A 27 -0.07 -15.10 -3.87
N THR A 28 -0.89 -16.13 -3.87
CA THR A 28 -1.93 -16.31 -4.90
C THR A 28 -2.86 -15.10 -5.00
N VAL A 29 -3.33 -14.56 -3.86
CA VAL A 29 -4.19 -13.37 -3.84
C VAL A 29 -3.41 -12.13 -4.29
N HIS A 30 -2.17 -11.95 -3.83
CA HIS A 30 -1.31 -10.85 -4.24
C HIS A 30 -1.10 -10.85 -5.77
N ASP A 31 -0.62 -11.96 -6.31
CA ASP A 31 -0.29 -12.14 -7.73
C ASP A 31 -1.54 -11.95 -8.59
N SER A 32 -2.68 -12.54 -8.19
CA SER A 32 -3.95 -12.39 -8.93
C SER A 32 -4.44 -10.93 -8.97
N ARG A 33 -4.32 -10.20 -7.86
CA ARG A 33 -4.73 -8.79 -7.80
C ARG A 33 -3.78 -7.90 -8.59
N MET A 34 -2.48 -8.14 -8.51
CA MET A 34 -1.50 -7.39 -9.29
C MET A 34 -1.71 -7.61 -10.79
N GLN A 35 -1.89 -8.87 -11.22
CA GLN A 35 -2.20 -9.20 -12.60
C GLN A 35 -3.48 -8.52 -13.08
N ASN A 36 -4.52 -8.43 -12.24
CA ASN A 36 -5.74 -7.71 -12.59
C ASN A 36 -5.50 -6.21 -12.89
N PHE A 37 -4.62 -5.54 -12.15
CA PHE A 37 -4.26 -4.15 -12.42
C PHE A 37 -3.41 -3.99 -13.69
N VAL A 38 -2.58 -4.99 -14.01
CA VAL A 38 -1.83 -5.07 -15.26
C VAL A 38 -2.78 -5.27 -16.44
N ASP A 39 -3.71 -6.22 -16.35
CA ASP A 39 -4.69 -6.52 -17.40
C ASP A 39 -5.63 -5.34 -17.68
N LYS A 40 -5.97 -4.57 -16.64
CA LYS A 40 -6.73 -3.31 -16.77
C LYS A 40 -5.89 -2.15 -17.33
N GLY A 41 -4.60 -2.34 -17.54
CA GLY A 41 -3.69 -1.39 -18.16
C GLY A 41 -3.22 -0.24 -17.28
N PHE A 42 -3.63 -0.16 -16.00
CA PHE A 42 -3.15 0.89 -15.11
C PHE A 42 -1.75 0.62 -14.56
N VAL A 43 -1.45 -0.63 -14.20
CA VAL A 43 -0.09 -1.03 -13.84
C VAL A 43 0.63 -1.46 -15.12
N ILE A 44 1.77 -0.84 -15.41
CA ILE A 44 2.58 -1.11 -16.59
C ILE A 44 3.58 -2.24 -16.30
N SER A 45 4.20 -2.21 -15.13
CA SER A 45 5.13 -3.23 -14.67
C SER A 45 5.36 -3.13 -13.17
N HIS A 46 5.97 -4.15 -12.58
CA HIS A 46 6.40 -4.10 -11.18
C HIS A 46 7.65 -4.95 -10.95
N THR A 47 8.39 -4.62 -9.89
CA THR A 47 9.59 -5.35 -9.42
C THR A 47 9.37 -5.96 -8.03
N LEU A 48 8.11 -6.11 -7.61
CA LEU A 48 7.77 -6.67 -6.31
C LEU A 48 8.30 -8.09 -6.13
N GLU A 49 9.10 -8.27 -5.08
CA GLU A 49 9.72 -9.56 -4.74
C GLU A 49 9.45 -9.94 -3.29
N PHE A 50 9.15 -11.22 -3.08
CA PHE A 50 9.12 -11.82 -1.75
C PHE A 50 10.53 -12.23 -1.34
N GLY A 51 11.06 -11.60 -0.30
CA GLY A 51 12.36 -11.93 0.26
C GLY A 51 12.38 -13.32 0.90
N ARG A 52 13.59 -13.83 1.16
CA ARG A 52 13.76 -15.07 1.93
C ARG A 52 13.29 -14.85 3.37
N PRO A 53 12.64 -15.85 4.00
CA PRO A 53 12.28 -15.76 5.41
C PRO A 53 13.52 -15.53 6.28
N THR A 54 13.51 -14.45 7.08
CA THR A 54 14.60 -14.11 8.02
C THR A 54 14.00 -13.63 9.33
N HIS A 55 14.51 -14.10 10.48
CA HIS A 55 14.03 -13.71 11.82
C HIS A 55 12.49 -13.81 11.98
N GLY A 56 11.88 -14.85 11.41
CA GLY A 56 10.42 -15.04 11.45
C GLY A 56 9.61 -14.06 10.59
N HIS A 57 10.24 -13.35 9.64
CA HIS A 57 9.58 -12.40 8.75
C HIS A 57 9.89 -12.70 7.29
N ILE A 58 8.97 -12.32 6.41
CA ILE A 58 9.11 -12.33 4.94
C ILE A 58 8.86 -10.90 4.48
N SER A 59 9.83 -10.31 3.78
CA SER A 59 9.65 -8.99 3.15
C SER A 59 8.95 -9.13 1.81
N LEU A 60 8.20 -8.09 1.44
CA LEU A 60 7.71 -7.84 0.09
C LEU A 60 8.13 -6.43 -0.27
N THR A 61 9.06 -6.30 -1.20
CA THR A 61 9.72 -5.03 -1.54
C THR A 61 9.79 -4.83 -3.04
N GLY A 62 9.75 -3.59 -3.50
CA GLY A 62 9.96 -3.24 -4.91
C GLY A 62 9.12 -2.04 -5.32
N GLU A 63 8.93 -1.89 -6.62
CA GLU A 63 8.19 -0.79 -7.22
C GLU A 63 7.01 -1.32 -8.05
N VAL A 64 5.92 -0.55 -8.09
CA VAL A 64 4.82 -0.73 -9.04
C VAL A 64 4.78 0.52 -9.93
N ARG A 65 5.10 0.34 -11.21
CA ARG A 65 5.05 1.40 -12.22
C ARG A 65 3.67 1.44 -12.83
N CYS A 66 3.03 2.60 -12.77
CA CYS A 66 1.66 2.80 -13.22
C CYS A 66 1.62 3.72 -14.45
N LEU A 67 0.43 3.95 -15.00
CA LEU A 67 0.21 4.93 -16.06
C LEU A 67 0.65 6.34 -15.63
N GLY A 68 1.04 7.14 -16.63
CA GLY A 68 1.63 8.46 -16.41
C GLY A 68 3.01 8.35 -15.74
N PRO A 69 3.43 9.38 -15.00
CA PRO A 69 4.68 9.35 -14.25
C PRO A 69 4.54 8.67 -12.87
N ILE A 70 3.52 7.83 -12.63
CA ILE A 70 3.23 7.36 -11.27
C ILE A 70 4.02 6.08 -10.92
N THR A 71 4.79 6.13 -9.83
CA THR A 71 5.47 4.98 -9.24
C THR A 71 5.07 4.81 -7.78
N ILE A 72 4.76 3.57 -7.37
CA ILE A 72 4.48 3.20 -5.97
C ILE A 72 5.63 2.36 -5.43
N HIS A 73 6.35 2.90 -4.45
CA HIS A 73 7.37 2.17 -3.70
C HIS A 73 6.71 1.36 -2.59
N VAL A 74 7.04 0.08 -2.54
CA VAL A 74 6.47 -0.89 -1.61
C VAL A 74 7.56 -1.43 -0.70
N ASP A 75 7.36 -1.31 0.60
CA ASP A 75 8.06 -2.06 1.63
C ASP A 75 7.02 -2.65 2.58
N LYS A 76 7.00 -3.96 2.73
CA LYS A 76 6.03 -4.67 3.56
C LYS A 76 6.68 -5.85 4.26
N LYS A 77 6.30 -6.09 5.51
CA LYS A 77 6.73 -7.26 6.27
C LYS A 77 5.55 -8.12 6.68
N LEU A 78 5.69 -9.41 6.40
CA LEU A 78 4.81 -10.46 6.89
C LEU A 78 5.51 -11.19 8.03
N LYS A 79 4.88 -11.29 9.19
CA LYS A 79 5.33 -12.15 10.29
C LYS A 79 4.85 -13.57 10.05
N VAL A 80 5.76 -14.54 10.12
CA VAL A 80 5.46 -15.97 10.16
C VAL A 80 5.01 -16.31 11.59
N LEU A 81 3.73 -16.66 11.73
CA LEU A 81 3.14 -17.00 13.03
C LEU A 81 3.38 -18.46 13.41
N LYS A 82 3.34 -19.37 12.42
CA LYS A 82 3.60 -20.80 12.58
C LYS A 82 3.87 -21.46 11.23
N GLY A 83 4.48 -22.65 11.26
CA GLY A 83 4.75 -23.45 10.05
C GLY A 83 5.95 -22.94 9.25
N ARG A 84 6.12 -23.47 8.04
CA ARG A 84 7.25 -23.16 7.15
C ARG A 84 6.85 -23.26 5.67
N GLY A 85 7.59 -22.57 4.81
CA GLY A 85 7.37 -22.62 3.36
C GLY A 85 5.96 -22.16 2.95
N PRO A 86 5.38 -22.71 1.87
CA PRO A 86 4.06 -22.30 1.36
C PRO A 86 2.92 -22.46 2.36
N THR A 87 3.01 -23.39 3.31
CA THR A 87 1.96 -23.65 4.31
C THR A 87 2.13 -22.84 5.59
N ALA A 88 3.19 -22.03 5.70
CA ALA A 88 3.37 -21.11 6.83
C ALA A 88 2.16 -20.18 6.97
N THR A 89 1.68 -19.99 8.19
CA THR A 89 0.67 -18.96 8.47
C THR A 89 1.39 -17.62 8.66
N VAL A 90 0.99 -16.62 7.90
CA VAL A 90 1.60 -15.28 7.87
C VAL A 90 0.56 -14.19 8.15
N ARG A 91 1.02 -13.04 8.64
CA ARG A 91 0.21 -11.83 8.85
C ARG A 91 1.03 -10.60 8.51
N THR A 92 0.43 -9.59 7.87
CA THR A 92 1.06 -8.26 7.74
C THR A 92 1.30 -7.66 9.11
N VAL A 93 2.51 -7.16 9.37
CA VAL A 93 2.84 -6.48 10.65
C VAL A 93 3.40 -5.08 10.44
N GLU A 94 4.07 -4.83 9.32
CA GLU A 94 4.59 -3.52 8.97
C GLU A 94 4.41 -3.28 7.47
N TYR A 95 4.20 -2.03 7.08
CA TYR A 95 4.24 -1.63 5.69
C TYR A 95 4.55 -0.13 5.55
N ARG A 96 5.06 0.21 4.37
CA ARG A 96 5.17 1.55 3.81
C ARG A 96 4.83 1.46 2.32
N TYR A 97 3.82 2.21 1.89
CA TYR A 97 3.48 2.36 0.49
C TYR A 97 3.60 3.84 0.13
N HIS A 98 4.52 4.19 -0.76
CA HIS A 98 4.81 5.58 -1.11
C HIS A 98 4.57 5.79 -2.60
N ALA A 99 3.47 6.45 -2.94
CA ALA A 99 3.15 6.83 -4.31
C ALA A 99 3.76 8.19 -4.63
N GLN A 100 4.40 8.31 -5.79
CA GLN A 100 5.00 9.55 -6.29
C GLN A 100 4.72 9.71 -7.77
N ALA A 101 4.73 10.97 -8.23
CA ALA A 101 4.86 11.31 -9.64
C ALA A 101 6.33 11.58 -9.94
N ASP A 102 6.95 10.70 -10.71
CA ASP A 102 8.34 10.73 -11.10
C ASP A 102 8.69 12.06 -11.79
N GLY A 103 9.76 12.69 -11.30
CA GLY A 103 10.19 14.01 -11.74
C GLY A 103 9.36 15.18 -11.20
N ARG A 104 8.30 14.94 -10.41
CA ARG A 104 7.46 15.99 -9.82
C ARG A 104 7.50 15.99 -8.28
N GLY A 105 7.06 14.90 -7.65
CA GLY A 105 6.99 14.82 -6.18
C GLY A 105 6.06 13.73 -5.64
N PRO A 106 5.95 13.64 -4.30
CA PRO A 106 5.11 12.64 -3.64
C PRO A 106 3.62 12.92 -3.83
N LEU A 107 2.82 11.87 -4.02
CA LEU A 107 1.37 11.96 -4.11
C LEU A 107 0.72 11.69 -2.76
N PHE A 108 1.10 10.57 -2.14
CA PHE A 108 0.69 10.17 -0.80
C PHE A 108 1.59 9.03 -0.30
N ARG A 109 1.64 8.86 1.03
CA ARG A 109 2.38 7.77 1.66
C ARG A 109 1.61 7.16 2.81
N TYR A 110 1.30 5.88 2.72
CA TYR A 110 0.75 5.12 3.84
C TYR A 110 1.85 4.44 4.65
N CYS A 111 1.77 4.54 5.97
CA CYS A 111 2.70 3.91 6.91
C CYS A 111 1.94 3.12 7.98
N SER A 112 2.49 1.98 8.38
CA SER A 112 2.13 1.32 9.64
C SER A 112 2.75 2.08 10.83
N PRO A 113 2.27 1.85 12.07
CA PRO A 113 3.03 2.26 13.26
C PRO A 113 4.45 1.71 13.17
N HIS A 114 5.47 2.52 13.49
CA HIS A 114 6.85 2.05 13.52
C HIS A 114 7.74 2.84 14.49
N GLY A 115 8.52 2.17 15.33
CA GLY A 115 9.62 2.77 16.10
C GLY A 115 9.29 3.92 17.08
N LEU A 116 10.29 4.33 17.85
CA LEU A 116 10.24 5.50 18.73
C LEU A 116 10.29 6.79 17.89
N GLY A 117 9.36 7.72 18.11
CA GLY A 117 9.28 9.00 17.40
C GLY A 117 8.33 9.03 16.20
N HIS A 118 7.61 7.94 15.93
CA HIS A 118 6.55 7.90 14.93
C HIS A 118 5.16 7.76 15.59
N LEU A 119 4.10 7.92 14.79
CA LEU A 119 2.74 7.78 15.31
C LEU A 119 2.44 6.35 15.77
N PRO A 120 1.69 6.19 16.88
CA PRO A 120 1.32 4.88 17.42
C PRO A 120 0.22 4.18 16.60
N CYS A 121 -0.29 4.83 15.55
CA CYS A 121 -1.35 4.36 14.68
C CYS A 121 -0.89 4.29 13.22
N HIS A 122 -1.66 3.57 12.39
CA HIS A 122 -1.52 3.65 10.95
C HIS A 122 -1.87 5.08 10.50
N HIS A 123 -1.28 5.59 9.44
CA HIS A 123 -1.58 6.93 8.97
C HIS A 123 -1.17 7.09 7.51
N VAL A 124 -1.61 8.19 6.93
CA VAL A 124 -1.26 8.61 5.58
C VAL A 124 -0.73 10.03 5.58
N HIS A 125 0.41 10.20 4.93
CA HIS A 125 0.96 11.49 4.56
C HIS A 125 0.29 11.92 3.26
N ARG A 126 -0.35 13.09 3.29
CA ARG A 126 -0.96 13.72 2.12
C ARG A 126 -0.06 14.86 1.67
N TYR A 127 -0.05 15.15 0.37
CA TYR A 127 0.78 16.21 -0.19
C TYR A 127 -0.07 17.18 -1.00
N ASP A 128 0.42 18.41 -1.13
CA ASP A 128 -0.17 19.45 -1.95
C ASP A 128 0.24 19.27 -3.43
N VAL A 129 -0.37 18.28 -4.07
CA VAL A 129 0.05 17.68 -5.36
C VAL A 129 0.03 18.64 -6.59
N PHE A 130 -0.37 19.92 -6.44
CA PHE A 130 -0.48 20.85 -7.57
C PHE A 130 -0.01 22.27 -7.29
N ASP A 131 0.63 22.51 -6.15
CA ASP A 131 1.17 23.82 -5.82
C ASP A 131 2.58 23.63 -5.27
N THR A 132 2.68 23.19 -4.01
CA THR A 132 3.98 23.18 -3.34
C THR A 132 4.65 21.81 -3.26
N TRP A 133 3.90 20.72 -3.48
CA TRP A 133 4.33 19.35 -3.14
C TRP A 133 4.68 19.16 -1.67
N ALA A 134 4.35 20.14 -0.82
CA ALA A 134 4.61 20.08 0.60
C ALA A 134 3.68 19.06 1.26
N GLU A 135 4.16 18.45 2.33
CA GLU A 135 3.33 17.58 3.16
C GLU A 135 2.24 18.40 3.86
N LEU A 136 1.00 17.94 3.74
CA LEU A 136 -0.14 18.51 4.44
C LEU A 136 -0.17 17.96 5.86
N LEU A 137 -0.05 18.88 6.82
CA LEU A 137 -0.10 18.56 8.25
C LEU A 137 -1.42 19.06 8.89
N PRO A 138 -1.94 18.35 9.91
CA PRO A 138 -1.45 17.08 10.45
C PRO A 138 -1.69 15.91 9.49
N VAL A 139 -0.92 14.82 9.64
CA VAL A 139 -1.17 13.59 8.89
C VAL A 139 -2.51 12.98 9.28
N GLU A 140 -3.11 12.24 8.37
CA GLU A 140 -4.40 11.58 8.60
C GLU A 140 -4.18 10.24 9.30
N GLU A 141 -4.73 10.10 10.50
CA GLU A 141 -4.59 8.90 11.36
C GLU A 141 -5.65 7.84 11.07
N ILE A 142 -5.26 6.57 11.15
CA ILE A 142 -6.07 5.39 10.88
C ILE A 142 -5.99 4.46 12.08
N TRP A 143 -7.02 4.50 12.91
CA TRP A 143 -7.13 3.68 14.13
C TRP A 143 -7.92 2.39 13.91
N ASN A 144 -8.83 2.39 12.93
CA ASN A 144 -9.61 1.22 12.60
C ASN A 144 -8.78 0.25 11.74
N GLY A 145 -8.48 -0.93 12.28
CA GLY A 145 -7.74 -1.98 11.57
C GLY A 145 -8.33 -2.37 10.20
N ASN A 146 -9.65 -2.26 10.01
CA ASN A 146 -10.29 -2.55 8.73
C ASN A 146 -10.14 -1.41 7.70
N ALA A 147 -9.79 -0.21 8.15
CA ALA A 147 -9.48 0.93 7.30
C ALA A 147 -8.00 0.98 6.89
N VAL A 148 -7.15 0.10 7.46
CA VAL A 148 -5.74 -0.02 7.07
C VAL A 148 -5.66 -0.49 5.62
N PRO A 149 -4.94 0.24 4.74
CA PRO A 149 -4.92 -0.06 3.31
C PRO A 149 -4.18 -1.37 3.00
N THR A 150 -4.72 -2.09 2.04
CA THR A 150 -3.99 -3.08 1.26
C THR A 150 -3.24 -2.38 0.11
N LEU A 151 -2.27 -3.06 -0.51
CA LEU A 151 -1.61 -2.51 -1.71
C LEU A 151 -2.61 -2.25 -2.85
N SER A 152 -3.70 -3.03 -2.93
CA SER A 152 -4.76 -2.79 -3.92
C SER A 152 -5.46 -1.44 -3.71
N ASP A 153 -5.75 -1.05 -2.48
CA ASP A 153 -6.37 0.25 -2.19
C ASP A 153 -5.43 1.41 -2.58
N VAL A 154 -4.12 1.24 -2.36
CA VAL A 154 -3.09 2.22 -2.75
C VAL A 154 -3.01 2.36 -4.27
N ILE A 155 -3.05 1.25 -5.01
CA ILE A 155 -3.06 1.27 -6.48
C ILE A 155 -4.36 1.91 -7.00
N GLU A 156 -5.50 1.58 -6.42
CA GLU A 156 -6.80 2.17 -6.77
C GLU A 156 -6.83 3.68 -6.50
N GLU A 157 -6.24 4.14 -5.40
CA GLU A 157 -6.13 5.57 -5.11
C GLU A 157 -5.20 6.29 -6.10
N ALA A 158 -4.04 5.71 -6.41
CA ALA A 158 -3.15 6.23 -7.44
C ALA A 158 -3.86 6.31 -8.81
N GLN A 159 -4.66 5.30 -9.14
CA GLN A 159 -5.48 5.27 -10.35
C GLN A 159 -6.54 6.38 -10.36
N ALA A 160 -7.22 6.58 -9.23
CA ALA A 160 -8.20 7.66 -9.10
C ALA A 160 -7.55 9.04 -9.25
N ILE A 161 -6.35 9.24 -8.72
CA ILE A 161 -5.58 10.48 -8.89
C ILE A 161 -5.21 10.70 -10.35
N TYR A 162 -4.71 9.66 -11.03
CA TYR A 162 -4.36 9.73 -12.45
C TYR A 162 -5.53 10.23 -13.31
N TYR A 163 -6.70 9.57 -13.19
CA TYR A 163 -7.87 9.91 -14.01
C TYR A 163 -8.59 11.19 -13.58
N ARG A 164 -8.44 11.63 -12.33
CA ARG A 164 -9.06 12.86 -11.86
C ARG A 164 -8.34 14.11 -12.34
N TYR A 165 -7.03 14.02 -12.54
CA TYR A 165 -6.16 15.17 -12.77
C TYR A 165 -5.39 15.13 -14.09
N ASP A 166 -5.70 14.18 -15.00
CA ASP A 166 -5.07 13.99 -16.31
C ASP A 166 -3.54 14.11 -16.27
N PHE A 167 -2.92 13.20 -15.49
CA PHE A 167 -1.50 13.22 -15.14
C PHE A 167 -0.50 13.12 -16.30
#